data_AF-A0A9D6F740-F1
#
_entry.id   AF-A0A9D6F740-F1
#
_cell.length_a   1.000
_cell.length_b   1.000
_cell.length_c   1.000
_cell.angle_alpha   90.00
_cell.angle_beta   90.00
_cell.angle_gamma   90.00
#
_symmetry.space_group_name_H-M   'P 1'
#
loop_
_entity.id
_entity.type
_entity.pdbx_description
1 polymer ?
#
loop_
_entity_poly.entity_id
_entity_poly.type
_entity_poly.pdbx_seq_one_letter_code
_entity_poly.pdbx_strand_id
1 'polypeptide(L)'
;MLPDSQDGKWNGVQHILRQEPANGRLVFYRGDDASDEDVFENLRGITVAVGKRRQTRAQYFLSSAGELRQFLEKILEAVTCSRPNIPLNLGPLRT
;
A
#
# COMPACT_ATOMS: atom_id res chain seq x y z
N MET A 1 16.37 10.81 -1.17
CA MET A 1 16.35 10.69 -2.64
C MET A 1 15.87 9.28 -2.95
N LEU A 2 14.83 9.14 -3.77
CA LEU A 2 14.53 7.85 -4.39
C LEU A 2 15.67 7.50 -5.35
N PRO A 3 16.08 6.22 -5.47
CA PRO A 3 17.16 5.83 -6.38
C PRO A 3 16.81 6.21 -7.82
N ASP A 4 17.85 6.56 -8.59
CA ASP A 4 17.72 6.99 -9.98
C ASP A 4 16.90 5.99 -10.81
N SER A 5 16.12 6.55 -11.73
CA SER A 5 14.99 6.03 -12.51
C SER A 5 15.22 4.80 -13.41
N GLN A 6 16.16 3.91 -13.05
CA GLN A 6 16.37 2.61 -13.69
C GLN A 6 15.86 1.44 -12.83
N ASP A 7 15.43 1.74 -11.61
CA ASP A 7 14.96 0.79 -10.61
C ASP A 7 13.42 0.78 -10.54
N GLY A 8 12.80 -0.36 -10.87
CA GLY A 8 11.34 -0.53 -10.88
C GLY A 8 10.68 -0.25 -9.52
N LYS A 9 9.34 -0.06 -9.49
CA LYS A 9 8.59 0.25 -8.26
C LYS A 9 8.91 -0.71 -7.10
N TRP A 10 9.19 -1.98 -7.40
CA TRP A 10 9.62 -2.97 -6.43
C TRP A 10 10.92 -2.59 -5.69
N ASN A 11 11.93 -2.07 -6.38
CA ASN A 11 13.18 -1.63 -5.75
C ASN A 11 12.93 -0.49 -4.76
N GLY A 12 12.00 0.43 -5.09
CA GLY A 12 11.55 1.48 -4.18
C GLY A 12 10.86 0.92 -2.93
N VAL A 13 9.96 -0.05 -3.11
CA VAL A 13 9.30 -0.76 -2.00
C VAL A 13 10.32 -1.50 -1.12
N GLN A 14 11.28 -2.22 -1.71
CA GLN A 14 12.36 -2.88 -0.98
C GLN A 14 13.24 -1.89 -0.21
N HIS A 15 13.51 -0.71 -0.79
CA HIS A 15 14.25 0.35 -0.10
C HIS A 15 13.51 0.82 1.15
N ILE A 16 12.20 1.08 1.05
CA ILE A 16 11.35 1.47 2.18
C ILE A 16 11.32 0.35 3.23
N LEU A 17 11.06 -0.90 2.84
CA LEU A 17 10.97 -2.02 3.79
C LEU A 17 12.29 -2.32 4.52
N ARG A 18 13.44 -1.97 3.93
CA ARG A 18 14.74 -2.05 4.60
C ARG A 18 14.92 -0.97 5.67
N GLN A 19 14.38 0.22 5.44
CA GLN A 19 14.45 1.34 6.39
C GLN A 19 13.37 1.26 7.47
N GLU A 20 12.20 0.73 7.09
CA GLU A 20 11.03 0.56 7.95
C GLU A 20 10.57 -0.90 7.90
N PRO A 21 11.24 -1.80 8.65
CA PRO A 21 10.84 -3.20 8.71
C PRO A 21 9.40 -3.32 9.21
N ALA A 22 8.61 -4.16 8.55
CA ALA A 22 7.21 -4.40 8.86
C ALA A 22 7.00 -5.27 10.12
N ASN A 23 7.82 -5.10 11.16
CA ASN A 23 7.84 -5.91 12.39
C ASN A 23 6.46 -5.94 13.08
N GLY A 24 5.66 -6.96 12.76
CA GLY A 24 4.27 -7.11 13.24
C GLY A 24 3.27 -6.12 12.61
N ARG A 25 3.66 -5.39 11.56
CA ARG A 25 2.80 -4.43 10.85
C ARG A 25 2.30 -5.05 9.55
N LEU A 26 1.03 -4.78 9.23
CA LEU A 26 0.46 -5.15 7.95
C LEU A 26 0.97 -4.21 6.85
N VAL A 27 1.62 -4.76 5.82
CA VAL A 27 1.98 -3.98 4.63
C VAL A 27 0.83 -4.03 3.64
N PHE A 28 0.40 -2.85 3.21
CA PHE A 28 -0.66 -2.66 2.22
C PHE A 28 -0.09 -1.89 1.03
N TYR A 29 -0.24 -2.43 -0.17
CA TYR A 29 0.20 -1.79 -1.40
C TYR A 29 -0.95 -1.67 -2.39
N ARG A 30 -1.09 -0.48 -2.98
CA ARG A 30 -2.06 -0.16 -4.03
C ARG A 30 -1.33 0.24 -5.29
N GLY A 31 -1.73 -0.36 -6.41
CA GLY A 31 -1.28 -0.01 -7.75
C GLY A 31 -2.44 0.11 -8.74
N ASP A 32 -2.19 0.73 -9.89
CA ASP A 32 -3.19 0.97 -10.94
C ASP A 32 -2.68 0.71 -12.36
N ASP A 33 -1.38 0.56 -12.53
CA ASP A 33 -0.75 0.38 -13.83
C ASP A 33 0.10 -0.89 -13.92
N ALA A 34 0.62 -1.15 -15.12
CA ALA A 34 1.42 -2.34 -15.37
C ALA A 34 2.78 -2.36 -14.64
N SER A 35 3.28 -1.20 -14.20
CA SER A 35 4.54 -1.13 -13.46
C SER A 35 4.40 -1.58 -12.00
N ASP A 36 3.17 -1.68 -11.49
CA ASP A 36 2.87 -2.20 -10.15
C ASP A 36 2.92 -3.74 -10.08
N GLU A 37 2.88 -4.42 -11.22
CA GLU A 37 2.80 -5.88 -11.28
C GLU A 37 3.99 -6.58 -10.64
N ASP A 38 5.18 -5.98 -10.73
CA ASP A 38 6.38 -6.49 -10.07
C ASP A 38 6.29 -6.38 -8.54
N VAL A 39 5.63 -5.32 -8.04
CA VAL A 39 5.34 -5.20 -6.61
C VAL A 39 4.30 -6.24 -6.19
N PHE A 40 3.27 -6.44 -6.99
CA PHE A 40 2.22 -7.41 -6.68
C PHE A 40 2.74 -8.84 -6.59
N GLU A 41 3.69 -9.20 -7.45
CA GLU A 41 4.32 -10.52 -7.49
C GLU A 41 5.22 -10.77 -6.28
N ASN A 42 5.99 -9.77 -5.87
CA ASN A 42 7.06 -9.96 -4.89
C ASN A 42 6.68 -9.56 -3.45
N LEU A 43 5.71 -8.66 -3.27
CA LEU A 43 5.39 -8.14 -1.95
C LEU A 43 4.63 -9.16 -1.09
N ARG A 44 5.19 -9.46 0.08
CA ARG A 44 4.48 -10.17 1.15
C ARG A 44 3.63 -9.18 1.95
N GLY A 45 2.32 -9.17 1.69
CA GLY A 45 1.37 -8.24 2.30
C GLY A 45 0.03 -8.29 1.59
N ILE A 46 -0.80 -7.26 1.75
CA ILE A 46 -2.03 -7.09 0.96
C ILE A 46 -1.71 -6.25 -0.26
N THR A 47 -1.95 -6.81 -1.45
CA THR A 47 -1.75 -6.12 -2.74
C THR A 47 -3.09 -5.89 -3.42
N VAL A 48 -3.35 -4.65 -3.84
CA VAL A 48 -4.63 -4.24 -4.43
C VAL A 48 -4.40 -3.50 -5.75
N ALA A 49 -4.97 -4.03 -6.83
CA ALA A 49 -5.07 -3.33 -8.11
C ALA A 49 -6.34 -2.46 -8.14
N VAL A 50 -6.24 -1.23 -8.66
CA VAL A 50 -7.36 -0.28 -8.71
C VAL A 50 -7.62 0.22 -10.12
N GLY A 51 -8.89 0.24 -10.55
CA GLY A 51 -9.32 0.86 -11.80
C GLY A 51 -9.98 -0.13 -12.73
N LYS A 52 -9.50 -0.22 -13.98
CA LYS A 52 -10.12 -1.14 -14.96
C LYS A 52 -9.67 -2.57 -14.70
N ARG A 53 -10.61 -3.51 -14.71
CA ARG A 53 -10.30 -4.94 -14.54
C ARG A 53 -9.40 -5.41 -15.67
N ARG A 54 -8.22 -5.90 -15.30
CA ARG A 54 -7.18 -6.44 -16.18
C ARG A 54 -6.64 -7.72 -15.55
N GLN A 55 -5.88 -8.50 -16.32
CA GLN A 55 -5.04 -9.53 -15.72
C GLN A 55 -4.01 -8.83 -14.82
N THR A 56 -3.98 -9.21 -13.55
CA THR A 56 -3.12 -8.62 -12.53
C THR A 56 -2.69 -9.71 -11.55
N ARG A 57 -1.49 -9.59 -11.01
CA ARG A 57 -0.95 -10.42 -9.93
C ARG A 57 -1.36 -9.94 -8.54
N ALA A 58 -2.08 -8.82 -8.44
CA ALA A 58 -2.60 -8.36 -7.16
C ALA A 58 -3.58 -9.40 -6.55
N GLN A 59 -3.56 -9.55 -5.22
CA GLN A 59 -4.46 -10.47 -4.52
C GLN A 59 -5.91 -9.99 -4.56
N TYR A 60 -6.11 -8.68 -4.58
CA TYR A 60 -7.43 -8.05 -4.60
C TYR A 60 -7.52 -7.00 -5.68
N PHE A 61 -8.76 -6.67 -6.04
CA PHE A 61 -9.08 -5.70 -7.07
C PHE A 61 -10.21 -4.78 -6.61
N LEU A 62 -10.05 -3.48 -6.83
CA LEU A 62 -11.08 -2.47 -6.65
C LEU A 62 -11.34 -1.75 -7.97
N SER A 63 -12.61 -1.50 -8.28
CA SER A 63 -13.03 -0.94 -9.56
C SER A 63 -12.68 0.54 -9.74
N SER A 64 -12.46 1.27 -8.64
CA SER A 64 -12.28 2.72 -8.68
C SER A 64 -11.58 3.26 -7.45
N ALA A 65 -11.09 4.51 -7.57
CA ALA A 65 -10.57 5.25 -6.44
C ALA A 65 -11.65 5.52 -5.36
N GLY A 66 -12.92 5.63 -5.75
CA GLY A 66 -14.03 5.79 -4.81
C GLY A 66 -14.22 4.54 -3.93
N GLU A 67 -14.08 3.36 -4.52
CA GLU A 67 -14.12 2.09 -3.78
C GLU A 67 -12.89 1.93 -2.86
N LEU A 68 -11.70 2.34 -3.31
CA LEU A 68 -10.51 2.42 -2.47
C LEU A 68 -10.72 3.32 -1.25
N ARG A 69 -11.34 4.49 -1.44
CA ARG A 69 -11.66 5.41 -0.34
C ARG A 69 -12.57 4.73 0.69
N GLN A 70 -13.67 4.12 0.25
CA GLN A 70 -14.59 3.41 1.15
C GLN A 70 -13.91 2.25 1.89
N PHE A 71 -13.01 1.53 1.21
CA PHE A 71 -12.23 0.48 1.83
C PHE A 71 -11.31 1.01 2.93
N LEU A 72 -10.59 2.12 2.67
CA LEU A 72 -9.73 2.75 3.68
C LEU A 72 -10.52 3.32 4.86
N GLU A 73 -11.70 3.88 4.62
CA GLU A 73 -12.61 4.34 5.68
C GLU A 73 -13.04 3.18 6.59
N LYS A 74 -13.43 2.03 6.02
CA LYS A 74 -13.76 0.82 6.79
C LYS A 74 -12.57 0.29 7.59
N ILE A 75 -11.35 0.34 7.04
CA ILE A 75 -10.14 0.00 7.81
C ILE A 75 -9.99 0.96 8.98
N LEU A 76 -10.13 2.26 8.76
CA LEU A 76 -10.00 3.27 9.80
C LEU A 76 -11.03 3.05 10.92
N GLU A 77 -12.28 2.77 10.58
CA GLU A 77 -13.34 2.41 11.52
C GLU A 77 -12.98 1.14 12.31
N ALA A 78 -12.49 0.09 11.64
CA ALA A 78 -12.12 -1.16 12.29
C ALA A 78 -10.94 -1.01 13.27
N VAL A 79 -9.93 -0.21 12.92
CA VAL A 79 -8.75 0.01 13.79
C VAL A 79 -9.06 0.96 14.95
N THR A 80 -9.97 1.91 14.77
CA THR A 80 -10.40 2.84 15.84
C THR A 80 -11.38 2.19 16.81
N CYS A 81 -12.22 1.26 16.36
CA CYS A 81 -13.11 0.51 17.25
C CYS A 81 -12.36 -0.54 18.09
N SER A 82 -11.27 -1.12 17.55
CA SER A 82 -10.50 -2.17 18.23
C SER A 82 -9.46 -1.65 19.25
N ARG A 83 -9.21 -0.35 19.35
CA ARG A 83 -8.28 0.23 20.33
C ARG A 83 -8.91 1.43 21.05
N PRO A 84 -8.89 1.52 22.39
CA PRO A 84 -9.26 2.76 23.06
C PRO A 84 -8.24 3.85 22.68
N ASN A 85 -8.66 4.75 21.79
CA ASN A 85 -8.12 6.06 21.48
C ASN A 85 -6.60 6.25 21.66
N ILE A 86 -5.80 5.75 20.71
CA ILE A 86 -4.42 6.21 20.53
C ILE A 86 -4.46 7.27 19.41
N PRO A 87 -4.11 8.53 19.68
CA PRO A 87 -4.05 9.54 18.62
C PRO A 87 -3.02 9.11 17.57
N LEU A 88 -3.43 9.14 16.30
CA LEU A 88 -2.54 8.97 15.16
C LEU A 88 -1.51 10.11 15.19
N ASN A 89 -0.32 9.84 15.75
CA ASN A 89 0.82 10.72 15.63
C ASN A 89 1.38 10.58 14.21
N LEU A 90 0.74 11.30 13.28
CA LEU A 90 1.33 11.61 11.99
C LEU A 90 2.42 12.64 12.29
N GLY A 91 3.64 12.18 12.48
CA GLY A 91 4.80 13.06 12.62
C GLY A 91 4.83 14.11 11.50
N PRO A 92 5.56 15.22 11.69
CA PRO A 92 5.53 16.34 10.75
C PRO A 92 5.83 15.86 9.32
N LEU A 93 4.94 16.21 8.39
CA LEU A 93 5.20 16.06 6.96
C LEU A 93 6.48 16.82 6.67
N ARG A 94 7.56 16.09 6.38
CA ARG A 94 8.83 16.70 5.98
C ARG A 94 8.62 17.35 4.61
N THR A 95 8.47 18.66 4.61
CA THR A 95 8.47 19.55 3.43
C THR A 95 9.87 19.73 2.89
#